data_AF-A0A950AAS5-F1
#
_entry.id   AF-A0A950AAS5-F1
#
_cell.length_a   1.000
_cell.length_b   1.000
_cell.length_c   1.000
_cell.angle_alpha   90.00
_cell.angle_beta   90.00
_cell.angle_gamma   90.00
#
_symmetry.space_group_name_H-M   'P 1'
#
loop_
_entity.id
_entity.type
_entity.pdbx_description
1 polymer ?
#
loop_
_entity_poly.entity_id
_entity_poly.type
_entity_poly.pdbx_seq_one_letter_code
_entity_poly.pdbx_strand_id
1 'polypeptide(L)'
;SYAGLIHRLTYRRPGQHHIHVRGYKEKGNIDTPLELAIRNQTDRFSLAIDAIDRMPRFHVTGSSVREALLNEQIACKNHAYEFGIDREDITNWKWPYE
;
A
#
# COMPACT_ATOMS: atom_id res chain seq x y z
N SER A 1 -6.83 11.07 -4.52
CA SER A 1 -7.63 11.13 -5.77
C SER A 1 -7.94 9.73 -6.26
N TYR A 2 -8.84 9.58 -7.24
CA TYR A 2 -9.32 8.30 -7.76
C TYR A 2 -8.38 7.72 -8.83
N ALA A 3 -8.10 6.41 -8.74
CA ALA A 3 -7.22 5.70 -9.67
C ALA A 3 -7.70 5.81 -11.14
N GLY A 4 -9.01 5.83 -11.36
CA GLY A 4 -9.61 5.92 -12.70
C GLY A 4 -9.26 7.20 -13.47
N LEU A 5 -8.92 8.30 -12.77
CA LEU A 5 -8.48 9.53 -13.44
C LEU A 5 -7.17 9.29 -14.22
N ILE A 6 -6.19 8.64 -13.58
CA ILE A 6 -4.90 8.35 -14.21
C ILE A 6 -5.09 7.44 -15.42
N HIS A 7 -5.88 6.37 -15.30
CA HIS A 7 -6.17 5.49 -16.44
C HIS A 7 -6.79 6.23 -17.64
N ARG A 8 -7.67 7.22 -17.39
CA ARG A 8 -8.23 8.05 -18.45
C ARG A 8 -7.19 9.00 -19.05
N LEU A 9 -6.34 9.61 -18.23
CA LEU A 9 -5.28 10.52 -18.70
C LEU A 9 -4.21 9.79 -19.53
N THR A 10 -3.95 8.53 -19.21
CA THR A 10 -2.98 7.69 -19.93
C THR A 10 -3.61 6.89 -21.08
N TYR A 11 -4.90 7.09 -21.37
CA TYR A 11 -5.59 6.33 -22.40
C TYR A 11 -4.89 6.46 -23.76
N ARG A 12 -4.66 5.33 -24.43
CA ARG A 12 -3.94 5.19 -25.72
C ARG A 12 -2.49 5.71 -25.71
N ARG A 13 -1.90 5.97 -24.55
CA ARG A 13 -0.46 6.24 -24.46
C ARG A 13 0.32 4.92 -24.57
N PRO A 14 1.48 4.90 -25.24
CA PRO A 14 2.38 3.75 -25.21
C PRO A 14 2.66 3.32 -23.76
N GLY A 15 2.55 2.02 -23.47
CA GLY A 15 2.77 1.48 -22.13
C GLY A 15 1.60 1.60 -21.13
N GLN A 16 0.43 2.13 -21.52
CA GLN A 16 -0.72 2.28 -20.62
C GLN A 16 -1.14 0.97 -19.91
N HIS A 17 -0.92 -0.18 -20.55
CA HIS A 17 -1.28 -1.51 -20.02
C HIS A 17 -0.35 -1.97 -18.90
N HIS A 18 0.81 -1.32 -18.73
CA HIS A 18 1.77 -1.62 -17.66
C HIS A 18 1.57 -0.74 -16.42
N ILE A 19 0.59 0.17 -16.45
CA ILE A 19 0.32 1.08 -15.34
C ILE A 19 -0.71 0.44 -14.41
N HIS A 20 -0.32 0.23 -13.16
CA HIS A 20 -1.22 -0.17 -12.09
C HIS A 20 -1.35 0.97 -11.08
N VAL A 21 -2.54 1.54 -11.00
CA VAL A 21 -2.78 2.74 -10.18
C VAL A 21 -3.49 2.34 -8.90
N ARG A 22 -2.93 2.76 -7.75
CA ARG A 22 -3.63 2.78 -6.46
C ARG A 22 -4.10 4.18 -6.16
N GLY A 23 -5.26 4.29 -5.55
CA GLY A 23 -5.90 5.55 -5.26
C GLY A 23 -7.07 5.35 -4.30
N TYR A 24 -7.77 6.44 -4.01
CA TYR A 24 -8.90 6.41 -3.09
C TYR A 24 -10.02 5.50 -3.60
N LYS A 25 -10.55 4.66 -2.70
CA LYS A 25 -11.61 3.67 -2.95
C LYS A 25 -12.89 3.97 -2.18
N GLU A 26 -13.05 5.20 -1.69
CA GLU A 26 -14.20 5.60 -0.87
C GLU A 26 -14.33 4.78 0.41
N LYS A 27 -13.18 4.39 0.96
CA LYS A 27 -13.10 3.68 2.24
C LYS A 27 -12.45 4.59 3.26
N GLY A 28 -13.21 4.96 4.28
CA GLY A 28 -12.71 5.75 5.40
C GLY A 28 -13.78 5.90 6.47
N ASN A 29 -13.33 6.12 7.69
CA ASN A 29 -14.12 6.51 8.86
C ASN A 29 -13.26 7.45 9.73
N ILE A 30 -13.58 7.56 11.02
CA ILE A 30 -12.63 8.00 12.03
C ILE A 30 -11.56 6.91 12.18
N ASP A 31 -10.48 7.06 11.41
CA ASP A 31 -9.36 6.11 11.34
C ASP A 31 -8.05 6.87 11.62
N THR A 32 -6.99 6.16 12.03
CA THR A 32 -5.63 6.72 12.02
C THR A 32 -5.14 6.93 10.58
N PRO A 33 -4.12 7.79 10.34
CA PRO A 33 -3.60 8.02 9.00
C PRO A 33 -3.18 6.74 8.25
N LEU A 34 -2.47 5.81 8.91
CA LEU A 34 -2.08 4.54 8.28
C LEU A 34 -3.27 3.64 8.05
N GLU A 35 -4.22 3.55 9.00
CA GLU A 35 -5.42 2.72 8.83
C GLU A 35 -6.23 3.19 7.62
N LEU A 36 -6.44 4.51 7.46
CA LEU A 36 -7.08 5.08 6.27
C LEU A 36 -6.35 4.68 4.98
N ALA A 37 -5.01 4.70 4.98
CA ALA A 37 -4.21 4.28 3.83
C ALA A 37 -4.35 2.78 3.53
N ILE A 38 -4.37 1.92 4.56
CA ILE A 38 -4.56 0.47 4.44
C ILE A 38 -5.94 0.15 3.86
N ARG A 39 -6.99 0.83 4.35
CA ARG A 39 -8.37 0.65 3.85
C ARG A 39 -8.48 0.94 2.35
N ASN A 40 -7.70 1.91 1.86
CA ASN A 40 -7.63 2.26 0.44
C ASN A 40 -6.59 1.45 -0.35
N GLN A 41 -5.81 0.59 0.30
CA GLN A 41 -4.69 -0.16 -0.29
C GLN A 41 -3.66 0.78 -0.94
N THR A 42 -3.41 1.91 -0.30
CA THR A 42 -2.43 2.94 -0.69
C THR A 42 -1.29 3.05 0.33
N ASP A 43 -1.27 2.18 1.33
CA ASP A 43 -0.21 2.08 2.32
C ASP A 43 1.04 1.39 1.77
N ARG A 44 2.18 1.61 2.44
CA ARG A 44 3.48 1.06 2.04
C ARG A 44 3.50 -0.47 1.92
N PHE A 45 2.73 -1.19 2.74
CA PHE A 45 2.70 -2.65 2.71
C PHE A 45 1.95 -3.17 1.48
N SER A 46 0.75 -2.65 1.22
CA SER A 46 -0.02 -3.03 0.02
C SER A 46 0.75 -2.70 -1.27
N LEU A 47 1.44 -1.55 -1.32
CA LEU A 47 2.24 -1.16 -2.48
C LEU A 47 3.44 -2.09 -2.70
N ALA A 48 4.13 -2.49 -1.63
CA ALA A 48 5.24 -3.44 -1.72
C ALA A 48 4.77 -4.84 -2.15
N ILE A 49 3.66 -5.33 -1.58
CA ILE A 49 3.04 -6.60 -1.98
C ILE A 49 2.64 -6.55 -3.46
N ASP A 50 2.03 -5.45 -3.91
CA ASP A 50 1.65 -5.27 -5.30
C ASP A 50 2.81 -5.32 -6.28
N ALA A 51 3.97 -4.79 -5.88
CA ALA A 51 5.19 -4.84 -6.66
C ALA A 51 5.73 -6.28 -6.77
N ILE A 52 5.75 -7.01 -5.64
CA ILE A 52 6.14 -8.43 -5.60
C ILE A 52 5.23 -9.27 -6.50
N ASP A 53 3.91 -9.15 -6.33
CA ASP A 53 2.91 -9.97 -7.02
C ASP A 53 2.90 -9.75 -8.55
N ARG A 54 3.38 -8.59 -9.03
CA ARG A 54 3.39 -8.24 -10.46
C ARG A 54 4.71 -8.54 -11.17
N MET A 55 5.75 -8.90 -10.43
CA MET A 55 7.06 -9.20 -11.00
C MET A 55 7.22 -10.72 -11.13
N PRO A 56 7.18 -11.30 -12.34
CA PRO A 56 7.13 -12.76 -12.50
C PRO A 56 8.29 -13.51 -11.83
N ARG A 57 9.46 -12.87 -11.80
CA ARG A 57 10.67 -13.40 -11.15
C ARG A 57 10.53 -13.63 -9.64
N PHE A 58 9.52 -13.04 -8.99
CA PHE A 58 9.33 -13.11 -7.54
C PHE A 58 8.16 -13.99 -7.11
N HIS A 59 7.43 -14.64 -8.03
CA HIS A 59 6.30 -15.50 -7.65
C HIS A 59 6.67 -16.62 -6.68
N VAL A 60 7.88 -17.19 -6.82
CA VAL A 60 8.34 -18.28 -5.95
C VAL A 60 9.11 -17.74 -4.74
N THR A 61 10.04 -16.80 -4.97
CA THR A 61 10.96 -16.33 -3.92
C THR A 61 10.38 -15.24 -3.03
N GLY A 62 9.34 -14.53 -3.49
CA GLY A 62 8.75 -13.39 -2.79
C GLY A 62 7.73 -13.76 -1.71
N SER A 63 7.35 -15.04 -1.61
CA SER A 63 6.26 -15.49 -0.72
C SER A 63 6.49 -15.13 0.75
N SER A 64 7.71 -15.37 1.27
CA SER A 64 8.04 -15.07 2.66
C SER A 64 8.01 -13.57 2.98
N VAL A 65 8.53 -12.73 2.08
CA VAL A 65 8.50 -11.27 2.23
C VAL A 65 7.06 -10.75 2.16
N ARG A 66 6.26 -11.30 1.25
CA ARG A 66 4.84 -10.97 1.12
C ARG A 66 4.08 -11.30 2.40
N GLU A 67 4.32 -12.46 2.99
CA GLU A 67 3.72 -12.86 4.27
C GLU A 67 4.16 -11.94 5.42
N ALA A 68 5.44 -11.60 5.49
CA ALA A 68 5.95 -10.65 6.49
C ALA A 68 5.27 -9.27 6.38
N LEU A 69 5.08 -8.76 5.16
CA LEU A 69 4.38 -7.49 4.92
C LEU A 69 2.91 -7.54 5.34
N LEU A 70 2.23 -8.67 5.11
CA LEU A 70 0.85 -8.88 5.57
C LEU A 70 0.76 -8.91 7.09
N ASN A 71 1.66 -9.63 7.75
CA ASN A 71 1.72 -9.71 9.20
C ASN A 71 1.99 -8.33 9.81
N GLU A 72 2.87 -7.54 9.19
CA GLU A 72 3.19 -6.18 9.61
C GLU A 72 1.99 -5.23 9.47
N GLN A 73 1.27 -5.33 8.35
CA GLN A 73 0.03 -4.59 8.13
C GLN A 73 -1.02 -4.92 9.19
N ILE A 74 -1.17 -6.20 9.55
CA ILE A 74 -2.09 -6.66 10.61
C ILE A 74 -1.67 -6.10 11.97
N ALA A 75 -0.38 -6.18 12.30
CA ALA A 75 0.16 -5.66 13.57
C ALA A 75 -0.11 -4.16 13.72
N CYS A 76 0.12 -3.38 12.67
CA CYS A 76 -0.15 -1.94 12.66
C CYS A 76 -1.64 -1.62 12.85
N LYS A 77 -2.54 -2.39 12.20
CA LYS A 77 -3.98 -2.23 12.39
C LYS A 77 -4.42 -2.54 13.81
N ASN A 78 -3.90 -3.62 14.40
CA ASN A 78 -4.23 -4.00 15.76
C ASN A 78 -3.77 -2.92 16.75
N HIS A 79 -2.59 -2.35 16.54
CA HIS A 79 -2.07 -1.24 17.34
C HIS A 79 -2.97 0.01 17.25
N ALA A 80 -3.38 0.39 16.03
CA ALA A 80 -4.31 1.51 15.84
C ALA A 80 -5.66 1.27 16.52
N TYR A 81 -6.18 0.03 16.47
CA TYR A 81 -7.44 -0.33 17.12
C TYR A 81 -7.34 -0.30 18.66
N GLU A 82 -6.22 -0.74 19.22
CA GLU A 82 -6.00 -0.81 20.67
C GLU A 82 -5.69 0.55 21.29
N PHE A 83 -4.84 1.35 20.65
CA PHE A 83 -4.30 2.60 21.22
C PHE A 83 -4.82 3.88 20.56
N GLY A 84 -5.54 3.77 19.45
CA GLY A 84 -6.05 4.93 18.70
C GLY A 84 -4.98 5.76 17.99
N ILE A 85 -3.74 5.25 17.89
CA ILE A 85 -2.60 5.91 17.28
C ILE A 85 -1.83 4.94 16.38
N ASP A 86 -1.15 5.47 15.37
CA ASP A 86 -0.23 4.69 14.55
C ASP A 86 1.06 4.36 15.30
N ARG A 87 1.64 3.20 15.01
CA ARG A 87 2.88 2.73 15.66
C ARG A 87 4.04 3.71 15.40
N GLU A 88 4.85 3.93 16.42
CA GLU A 88 5.87 4.98 16.44
C GLU A 88 6.94 4.83 15.34
N ASP A 89 7.36 3.60 15.04
CA ASP A 89 8.30 3.31 13.96
C ASP A 89 7.74 3.61 12.56
N ILE A 90 6.42 3.59 12.38
CA ILE A 90 5.77 3.96 11.12
C ILE A 90 5.71 5.48 10.97
N THR A 91 5.34 6.19 12.04
CA THR A 91 5.20 7.64 12.05
C THR A 91 6.55 8.36 12.01
N ASN A 92 7.56 7.80 12.68
CA ASN A 92 8.93 8.35 12.71
C ASN A 92 9.83 7.83 11.58
N TRP A 93 9.31 7.02 10.66
CA TRP A 93 10.09 6.53 9.53
C TRP A 93 10.60 7.69 8.66
N LYS A 94 11.89 7.65 8.32
CA LYS A 94 12.55 8.59 7.41
C LYS A 94 13.30 7.84 6.33
N TRP A 95 13.42 8.46 5.17
CA TRP A 95 14.24 7.95 4.09
C TRP A 95 15.73 8.01 4.50
N PRO A 96 16.50 6.91 4.42
CA PRO A 96 17.83 6.84 5.02
C PRO A 96 18.98 7.30 4.10
N TYR A 97 18.69 7.69 2.86
CA TYR A 97 19.70 8.11 1.89
C TYR A 97 19.50 9.57 1.52
N GLU A 98 20.51 10.41 1.73
CA GLU A 98 20.57 11.80 1.25
C GLU A 98 21.54 11.92 0.07
#